data_AF-A0A2V9GHP8-F1
#
_entry.id   AF-A0A2V9GHP8-F1
#
_cell.length_a   1.000
_cell.length_b   1.000
_cell.length_c   1.000
_cell.angle_alpha   90.00
_cell.angle_beta   90.00
_cell.angle_gamma   90.00
#
_symmetry.space_group_name_H-M   'P 1'
#
loop_
_entity.id
_entity.type
_entity.pdbx_description
1 polymer ?
#
loop_
_entity_poly.entity_id
_entity_poly.type
_entity_poly.pdbx_seq_one_letter_code
_entity_poly.pdbx_strand_id
1 'polypeptide(L)' 'MRLSKVHVTNFRSVEDSGEFDVGQVLALVGKNEAGKTAILQALAGLNPHVSDHLNLYFFEGSPENINISASAP' A
#
# COMPACT_ATOMS: atom_id res chain seq x y z
N MET A 1 -7.22 3.29 -18.01
CA MET A 1 -7.96 2.33 -17.16
C MET A 1 -7.89 2.85 -15.73
N ARG A 2 -8.97 2.79 -14.93
CA ARG A 2 -8.98 3.31 -13.55
C ARG A 2 -9.16 2.14 -12.58
N LEU A 3 -8.19 1.95 -11.68
CA LEU A 3 -8.31 1.00 -10.57
C LEU A 3 -9.41 1.50 -9.62
N SER A 4 -10.42 0.67 -9.38
CA SER A 4 -11.59 1.03 -8.57
C SER A 4 -11.73 0.17 -7.32
N LYS A 5 -11.32 -1.09 -7.37
CA LYS A 5 -11.31 -2.03 -6.25
C LYS A 5 -10.08 -2.91 -6.28
N VAL A 6 -9.64 -3.33 -5.11
CA VAL A 6 -8.49 -4.20 -4.91
C VAL A 6 -8.82 -5.26 -3.87
N HIS A 7 -8.30 -6.47 -4.11
CA HIS A 7 -8.31 -7.58 -3.17
C HIS A 7 -6.94 -8.27 -3.22
N VAL A 8 -6.19 -8.24 -2.12
CA VAL A 8 -4.89 -8.88 -2.00
C VAL A 8 -5.06 -10.13 -1.16
N THR A 9 -4.71 -11.28 -1.74
CA THR A 9 -4.76 -12.58 -1.05
C THR A 9 -3.43 -13.32 -1.19
N ASN A 10 -3.05 -14.05 -0.15
CA ASN A 10 -1.84 -14.88 -0.10
C ASN A 10 -0.56 -14.17 -0.59
N PHE A 11 -0.38 -12.91 -0.22
CA PHE A 11 0.78 -12.11 -0.62
C PHE A 11 1.59 -11.66 0.60
N ARG A 12 2.80 -12.22 0.74
CA ARG A 12 3.69 -11.98 1.88
C ARG A 12 2.94 -12.27 3.20
N SER A 13 2.80 -11.28 4.08
CA SER A 13 2.10 -11.40 5.37
C SER A 13 0.58 -11.17 5.29
N VAL A 14 0.03 -10.90 4.09
CA VAL A 14 -1.41 -10.68 3.89
C VAL A 14 -2.04 -11.99 3.41
N GLU A 15 -2.80 -12.64 4.29
CA GLU A 15 -3.63 -13.80 3.93
C GLU A 15 -4.82 -13.36 3.09
N ASP A 16 -5.57 -12.36 3.57
CA ASP A 16 -6.72 -11.77 2.89
C ASP A 16 -6.92 -10.31 3.35
N SER A 17 -6.89 -9.35 2.43
CA SER A 17 -7.17 -7.94 2.72
C SER A 17 -8.66 -7.59 2.75
N GLY A 18 -9.52 -8.49 2.29
CA GLY A 18 -10.86 -8.19 1.79
C GLY A 18 -10.82 -7.32 0.52
N GLU A 19 -11.99 -7.13 -0.10
CA GLU A 19 -12.16 -6.14 -1.14
C GLU A 19 -12.30 -4.73 -0.55
N PHE A 20 -11.56 -3.77 -1.08
CA PHE A 20 -11.72 -2.36 -0.73
C PHE A 20 -11.67 -1.47 -1.97
N ASP A 21 -12.39 -0.35 -1.90
CA ASP A 21 -12.43 0.65 -2.96
C ASP A 21 -11.14 1.49 -2.97
N VAL A 22 -10.74 1.88 -4.18
CA VAL A 22 -9.53 2.68 -4.41
C VAL A 22 -9.90 4.00 -5.07
N GLY A 23 -9.53 5.10 -4.41
CA GLY A 23 -9.74 6.45 -4.91
C GLY A 23 -8.51 7.04 -5.62
N GLN A 24 -8.49 8.36 -5.80
CA GLN A 24 -7.26 9.06 -6.20
C GLN A 24 -6.19 9.03 -5.10
N VAL A 25 -6.63 8.94 -3.85
CA VAL A 25 -5.78 8.81 -2.66
C VAL A 25 -6.29 7.61 -1.86
N LEU A 26 -5.37 6.74 -1.47
CA LEU A 26 -5.62 5.60 -0.58
C LEU A 26 -4.65 5.72 0.60
N ALA A 27 -5.17 5.64 1.82
CA ALA A 27 -4.36 5.58 3.03
C ALA A 27 -4.60 4.25 3.73
N LEU A 28 -3.52 3.51 4.02
CA LEU A 28 -3.57 2.29 4.83
C LEU A 28 -3.11 2.66 6.24
N VAL A 29 -3.97 2.42 7.23
CA VAL A 29 -3.70 2.73 8.65
C VAL A 29 -3.87 1.48 9.49
N GLY A 30 -2.99 1.28 10.47
CA GLY A 30 -3.02 0.12 11.34
C GLY A 30 -1.75 0.00 12.16
N LYS A 31 -1.65 -1.03 13.01
CA LYS A 31 -0.43 -1.33 13.78
C LYS A 31 0.74 -1.69 12.87
N ASN A 32 1.96 -1.60 13.41
CA ASN A 32 3.12 -2.18 12.76
C ASN A 32 2.85 -3.66 12.45
N GLU A 33 3.42 -4.15 11.35
CA GLU A 33 3.28 -5.54 10.91
C GLU A 33 1.87 -5.95 10.45
N ALA A 34 0.87 -5.07 10.47
CA ALA A 34 -0.50 -5.35 10.01
C ALA A 34 -0.65 -5.55 8.48
N GLY A 35 0.44 -5.73 7.72
CA GLY A 35 0.38 -6.02 6.28
C GLY A 35 0.27 -4.82 5.34
N LYS A 36 0.28 -3.58 5.85
CA LYS A 36 0.17 -2.35 5.02
C LYS A 36 1.21 -2.29 3.89
N THR A 37 2.47 -2.56 4.22
CA THR A 37 3.59 -2.61 3.26
C THR A 37 3.40 -3.68 2.19
N ALA A 38 2.89 -4.85 2.58
CA ALA A 38 2.60 -5.94 1.65
C ALA A 38 1.49 -5.57 0.67
N ILE A 39 0.41 -4.89 1.12
CA ILE A 39 -0.66 -4.40 0.24
C ILE A 39 -0.09 -3.38 -0.76
N LEU A 40 0.70 -2.40 -0.31
CA LEU A 40 1.32 -1.41 -1.20
C LEU A 40 2.24 -2.03 -2.24
N GLN A 41 3.01 -3.06 -1.87
CA GLN A 41 3.89 -3.79 -2.79
C GLN A 41 3.10 -4.63 -3.80
N ALA A 42 1.98 -5.25 -3.38
CA ALA A 42 1.10 -5.96 -4.30
C ALA A 42 0.51 -5.01 -5.34
N LEU A 43 0.08 -3.83 -4.91
CA LEU A 43 -0.44 -2.76 -5.79
C LEU A 43 0.62 -2.25 -6.77
N ALA A 44 1.87 -2.06 -6.30
CA ALA A 44 2.98 -1.66 -7.17
C ALA A 44 3.22 -2.67 -8.30
N GLY A 45 3.05 -3.97 -8.03
CA GLY A 45 3.16 -5.03 -9.03
C GLY A 45 2.07 -5.03 -10.11
N LEU A 46 0.95 -4.33 -9.89
CA LEU A 46 -0.13 -4.19 -10.89
C LEU A 46 0.22 -3.17 -12.00
N ASN A 47 1.27 -2.36 -11.85
CA ASN A 47 1.71 -1.43 -12.89
C ASN A 47 2.83 -2.05 -13.75
N PRO A 48 2.56 -2.51 -14.99
CA PRO A 48 3.57 -3.10 -15.87
C PRO A 48 4.54 -2.06 -16.47
N HIS A 49 4.25 -0.76 -16.37
CA HIS A 49 5.12 0.31 -16.87
C HIS A 49 6.12 0.73 -15.79
N VAL A 50 7.23 -0.03 -15.72
CA VAL A 50 8.38 0.14 -14.81
C VAL A 50 9.02 1.55 -14.88
N SER A 51 8.66 2.36 -15.86
CA SER A 51 9.18 3.72 -16.06
C SER A 51 8.51 4.79 -15.18
N ASP A 52 7.31 4.54 -14.66
CA ASP A 52 6.64 5.43 -13.70
C ASP A 52 6.87 4.89 -12.29
N HIS A 53 7.84 5.47 -11.59
CA HIS A 53 8.16 5.11 -10.22
C HIS A 53 6.95 5.41 -9.31
N LEU A 54 6.33 4.36 -8.76
CA LEU A 54 5.32 4.53 -7.73
C LEU A 54 6.02 4.95 -6.43
N ASN A 55 5.92 6.23 -6.09
CA ASN A 55 6.44 6.75 -4.82
C ASN A 55 5.60 6.21 -3.66
N LEU A 56 6.13 5.20 -2.95
CA LEU A 56 5.53 4.63 -1.75
C LEU A 56 6.00 5.39 -0.51
N TYR A 57 5.08 6.13 0.10
CA TYR A 57 5.31 6.84 1.36
C TYR A 57 4.75 6.02 2.52
N PHE A 58 5.61 5.71 3.49
CA PHE A 58 5.22 5.07 4.73
C PHE A 58 4.99 6.13 5.80
N PHE A 59 3.83 6.01 6.46
CA PHE A 59 3.50 6.80 7.63
C PHE A 59 3.58 5.90 8.86
N GLU A 60 4.61 6.09 9.67
CA GLU A 60 4.75 5.42 10.97
C GLU A 60 4.71 6.46 12.10
N GLY A 61 3.82 6.22 13.08
CA GLY A 61 3.71 7.06 14.27
C GLY A 61 2.29 7.23 14.83
N SER A 62 2.22 7.71 16.08
CA SER A 62 0.98 8.25 16.68
C SER A 62 0.55 9.52 15.91
N PRO A 63 -0.74 9.92 15.87
CA PRO A 63 -1.18 11.17 15.23
C PRO A 63 -0.33 12.41 15.60
N GLU A 64 0.23 12.47 16.80
CA GLU A 64 1.15 13.55 17.20
C GLU A 64 2.61 13.44 16.69
N ASN A 65 3.04 12.32 16.12
CA ASN A 65 4.44 12.09 15.70
C ASN A 65 4.54 11.26 14.41
N ILE A 66 4.04 11.81 13.31
CA ILE A 66 4.08 11.14 12.00
C ILE A 66 5.45 11.33 11.35
N ASN A 67 6.20 10.25 11.18
CA ASN A 67 7.42 10.25 10.36
C ASN A 67 7.09 9.78 8.94
N ILE A 68 7.53 10.54 7.94
CA ILE A 68 7.39 10.21 6.53
C ILE A 68 8.71 9.63 6.05
N SER A 69 8.72 8.35 5.71
CA SER A 69 9.85 7.70 5.05
C SER A 69 9.45 7.24 3.65
N ALA A 70 10.29 7.56 2.67
CA ALA A 70 10.17 6.96 1.33
C ALA A 70 10.92 5.63 1.35
N SER A 71 10.28 4.56 0.90
CA SER A 71 11.02 3.32 0.62
C SER A 71 11.69 3.46 -0.74
N ALA A 72 13.02 3.42 -0.76
CA ALA A 72 13.78 3.21 -1.98
C ALA A 72 13.50 1.79 -2.55
N PRO A 73 13.64 1.58 -3.88
CA PRO A 73 13.45 0.28 -4.52
C PRO A 73 14.46 -0.77 -4.06
#